data_AF-D8UFF8-F1
#
_entry.id   AF-D8UFF8-F1
#
_cell.length_a   1.000
_cell.length_b   1.000
_cell.length_c   1.000
_cell.angle_alpha   90.00
_cell.angle_beta   90.00
_cell.angle_gamma   90.00
#
_symmetry.space_group_name_H-M   'P 1'
#
loop_
_entity.id
_entity.type
_entity.pdbx_description
1 polymer ?
#
loop_
_entity_poly.entity_id
_entity_poly.type
_entity_poly.pdbx_seq_one_letter_code
_entity_poly.pdbx_strand_id
1 'polypeptide(L)'
;RSALHEYIRHLIFEVLSEATIPLVLRKLLKLPWALYEKYVVKCLLKVGICRFSNIPLVSCLAAGLAQYHDSCGVALVDCVLEDVRCGLENPGAGMYQKRMADVRLLGELYNYMLCNSTPVFETLYLLVTFGHESPELAERLDPPDDFFRVRLVCALLDACGQYFGEGAARSRLDRFLTFFQAYILSKAALPLDVEFDLQDVLHALRPSLKRYDTYDEALAAVQDIIAREVAQFGAPLGTIGEEEEEEDERRGARSRHCGSLSVGTTGLVIL
;
A
#
# COMPACT_ATOMS: atom_id res chain seq x y z
N ARG A 1 -4.95 19.53 26.08
CA ARG A 1 -4.88 19.72 24.61
C ARG A 1 -5.40 21.12 24.30
N SER A 2 -4.85 21.83 23.31
CA SER A 2 -5.33 23.19 22.98
C SER A 2 -6.63 23.15 22.18
N ALA A 3 -7.37 24.27 22.12
CA ALA A 3 -8.60 24.40 21.35
C ALA A 3 -8.40 24.05 19.86
N LEU A 4 -7.25 24.42 19.28
CA LEU A 4 -6.91 24.08 17.89
C LEU A 4 -6.69 22.57 17.68
N HIS A 5 -6.13 21.86 18.66
CA HIS A 5 -6.02 20.40 18.56
C HIS A 5 -7.41 19.75 18.51
N GLU A 6 -8.34 20.17 19.37
CA GLU A 6 -9.70 19.63 19.34
C GLU A 6 -10.46 20.03 18.06
N TYR A 7 -10.22 21.23 17.52
CA TYR A 7 -10.78 21.63 16.23
C TYR A 7 -10.30 20.72 15.08
N ILE A 8 -8.99 20.44 14.99
CA ILE A 8 -8.43 19.53 13.98
C ILE A 8 -9.04 18.13 14.13
N ARG A 9 -9.15 17.63 15.37
CA ARG A 9 -9.77 16.33 15.67
C ARG A 9 -11.23 16.29 15.21
N HIS A 10 -12.01 17.32 15.52
CA HIS A 10 -13.41 17.41 15.10
C HIS A 10 -13.52 17.37 13.57
N LEU A 11 -12.69 18.13 12.86
CA LEU A 11 -12.69 18.12 11.40
C LEU A 11 -12.39 16.73 10.81
N ILE A 12 -11.37 16.05 11.31
CA ILE A 12 -10.88 14.78 10.74
C ILE A 12 -11.71 13.58 11.22
N PHE A 13 -12.13 13.54 12.48
CA PHE A 13 -12.80 12.37 13.07
C PHE A 13 -14.32 12.44 13.05
N GLU A 14 -14.92 13.62 12.91
CA GLU A 14 -16.38 13.78 13.03
C GLU A 14 -16.99 14.41 11.77
N VAL A 15 -16.34 15.42 11.20
CA VAL A 15 -16.89 16.14 10.03
C VAL A 15 -16.55 15.45 8.72
N LEU A 16 -15.41 14.76 8.61
CA LEU A 16 -14.93 14.17 7.36
C LEU A 16 -15.88 13.08 6.81
N SER A 17 -16.37 13.32 5.60
CA SER A 17 -17.22 12.46 4.79
C SER A 17 -16.99 12.81 3.31
N GLU A 18 -17.47 12.00 2.37
CA GLU A 18 -17.34 12.27 0.93
C GLU A 18 -17.80 13.69 0.55
N ALA A 19 -18.95 14.12 1.05
CA ALA A 19 -19.51 15.45 0.74
C ALA A 19 -18.75 16.61 1.40
N THR A 20 -18.04 16.35 2.50
CA THR A 20 -17.40 17.40 3.31
C THR A 20 -15.89 17.50 3.10
N ILE A 21 -15.27 16.63 2.31
CA ILE A 21 -13.83 16.70 1.98
C ILE A 21 -13.40 18.12 1.55
N PRO A 22 -14.07 18.80 0.59
CA PRO A 22 -13.65 20.14 0.16
C PRO A 22 -13.78 21.20 1.27
N LEU A 23 -14.72 21.03 2.20
CA LEU A 23 -14.89 21.91 3.35
C LEU A 23 -13.75 21.68 4.36
N VAL A 24 -13.49 20.42 4.70
CA VAL A 24 -12.45 20.03 5.65
C VAL A 24 -11.08 20.47 5.15
N LEU A 25 -10.76 20.21 3.88
CA LEU A 25 -9.54 20.65 3.22
C LEU A 25 -9.34 22.16 3.35
N ARG A 26 -10.32 22.96 2.92
CA ARG A 26 -10.26 24.44 3.01
C ARG A 26 -10.10 24.94 4.45
N LYS A 27 -10.59 24.22 5.45
CA LYS A 27 -10.44 24.58 6.86
C LYS A 27 -9.06 24.23 7.40
N LEU A 28 -8.50 23.08 7.00
CA LEU A 28 -7.15 22.65 7.40
C LEU A 28 -6.07 23.53 6.76
N LEU A 29 -6.24 23.96 5.51
CA LEU A 29 -5.31 24.89 4.83
C LEU A 29 -5.21 26.28 5.48
N LYS A 30 -6.12 26.62 6.40
CA LYS A 30 -6.07 27.89 7.17
C LYS A 30 -5.26 27.77 8.46
N LEU A 31 -4.77 26.58 8.81
CA LEU A 31 -3.96 26.39 10.00
C LEU A 31 -2.58 27.03 9.81
N PRO A 32 -1.92 27.45 10.91
CA PRO A 32 -0.49 27.74 10.86
C PRO A 32 0.26 26.41 10.69
N TRP A 33 0.41 25.99 9.43
CA TRP A 33 0.75 24.62 9.03
C TRP A 33 1.98 24.06 9.73
N ALA A 34 3.09 24.80 9.73
CA ALA A 34 4.36 24.38 10.34
C ALA A 34 4.24 23.95 11.82
N LEU A 35 3.27 24.52 12.56
CA LEU A 35 3.04 24.18 13.97
C LEU A 35 2.18 22.92 14.15
N TYR A 36 1.31 22.60 13.18
CA TYR A 36 0.27 21.59 13.32
C TYR A 36 0.37 20.43 12.34
N GLU A 37 1.24 20.48 11.35
CA GLU A 37 1.43 19.44 10.33
C GLU A 37 1.61 18.04 10.96
N LYS A 38 2.56 17.89 11.89
CA LYS A 38 2.78 16.62 12.61
C LYS A 38 1.52 16.12 13.32
N TYR A 39 0.71 17.03 13.84
CA TYR A 39 -0.53 16.67 14.50
C TYR A 39 -1.64 16.29 13.51
N VAL A 40 -1.72 16.95 12.36
CA VAL A 40 -2.62 16.60 11.26
C VAL A 40 -2.27 15.20 10.74
N VAL A 41 -1.01 14.93 10.40
CA VAL A 41 -0.53 13.61 9.97
C VAL A 41 -0.87 12.54 11.01
N LYS A 42 -0.61 12.80 12.29
CA LYS A 42 -1.00 11.91 13.39
C LYS A 42 -2.50 11.65 13.45
N CYS A 43 -3.33 12.66 13.16
CA CYS A 43 -4.78 12.47 13.13
C CYS A 43 -5.21 11.63 11.92
N LEU A 44 -4.64 11.87 10.74
CA LEU A 44 -4.92 11.10 9.51
C LEU A 44 -4.58 9.61 9.70
N LEU A 45 -3.37 9.30 10.20
CA LEU A 45 -2.95 7.93 10.52
C LEU A 45 -3.90 7.24 11.50
N LYS A 46 -4.40 7.97 12.50
CA LYS A 46 -5.31 7.42 13.51
C LYS A 46 -6.70 7.08 12.94
N VAL A 47 -7.14 7.70 11.85
CA VAL A 47 -8.45 7.38 11.25
C VAL A 47 -8.47 5.95 10.71
N GLY A 48 -7.40 5.51 10.04
CA GLY A 48 -7.32 4.15 9.48
C GLY A 48 -7.49 3.07 10.54
N ILE A 49 -6.97 3.34 11.75
CA ILE A 49 -7.10 2.44 12.91
C ILE A 49 -8.53 2.44 13.48
N CYS A 50 -9.20 3.59 13.52
CA CYS A 50 -10.50 3.73 14.18
C CYS A 50 -11.70 3.43 13.27
N ARG A 51 -11.58 3.66 11.96
CA ARG A 51 -12.66 3.47 10.97
C ARG A 51 -12.06 3.05 9.64
N PHE A 52 -11.99 1.74 9.41
CA PHE A 52 -11.43 1.15 8.18
C PHE A 52 -12.13 1.69 6.91
N SER A 53 -13.44 1.91 6.96
CA SER A 53 -14.22 2.50 5.85
C SER A 53 -13.80 3.92 5.46
N ASN A 54 -13.10 4.64 6.33
CA ASN A 54 -12.70 6.02 6.10
C ASN A 54 -11.29 6.15 5.50
N ILE A 55 -10.56 5.04 5.31
CA ILE A 55 -9.21 5.06 4.72
C ILE A 55 -9.19 5.80 3.37
N PRO A 56 -10.12 5.55 2.41
CA PRO A 56 -10.11 6.29 1.14
C PRO A 56 -10.34 7.80 1.33
N LEU A 57 -11.22 8.20 2.26
CA LEU A 57 -11.49 9.62 2.55
C LEU A 57 -10.25 10.35 3.07
N VAL A 58 -9.47 9.66 3.91
CA VAL A 58 -8.22 10.16 4.49
C VAL A 58 -7.17 10.33 3.40
N SER A 59 -7.01 9.35 2.53
CA SER A 59 -6.07 9.43 1.40
C SER A 59 -6.45 10.53 0.42
N CYS A 60 -7.75 10.70 0.12
CA CYS A 60 -8.24 11.82 -0.69
C CYS A 60 -7.94 13.19 -0.05
N LEU A 61 -8.22 13.33 1.24
CA LEU A 61 -7.92 14.56 1.98
C LEU A 61 -6.42 14.84 2.02
N ALA A 62 -5.60 13.81 2.25
CA ALA A 62 -4.14 13.91 2.27
C ALA A 62 -3.58 14.34 0.90
N ALA A 63 -4.09 13.79 -0.20
CA ALA A 63 -3.71 14.20 -1.55
C ALA A 63 -4.09 15.66 -1.84
N GLY A 64 -5.26 16.10 -1.37
CA GLY A 64 -5.66 17.51 -1.44
C GLY A 64 -4.75 18.44 -0.63
N LEU A 65 -4.29 18.01 0.54
CA LEU A 65 -3.35 18.77 1.38
C LEU A 65 -1.94 18.81 0.76
N ALA A 66 -1.48 17.68 0.21
CA ALA A 66 -0.17 17.55 -0.39
C ALA A 66 0.04 18.54 -1.55
N GLN A 67 -0.99 18.86 -2.33
CA GLN A 67 -0.91 19.88 -3.40
C GLN A 67 -0.50 21.29 -2.93
N TYR A 68 -0.66 21.59 -1.65
CA TYR A 68 -0.25 22.87 -1.05
C TYR A 68 0.92 22.70 -0.07
N HIS A 69 1.09 21.50 0.45
CA HIS A 69 2.03 21.14 1.51
C HIS A 69 2.60 19.75 1.24
N ASP A 70 3.50 19.66 0.23
CA ASP A 70 4.10 18.39 -0.23
C ASP A 70 4.66 17.54 0.92
N SER A 71 5.25 18.20 1.92
CA SER A 71 5.83 17.56 3.12
C SER A 71 4.85 16.67 3.89
N CYS A 72 3.55 16.95 3.83
CA CYS A 72 2.55 16.12 4.50
C CYS A 72 2.24 14.83 3.75
N GLY A 73 2.31 14.84 2.41
CA GLY A 73 2.19 13.61 1.62
C GLY A 73 3.36 12.68 1.92
N VAL A 74 4.58 13.22 1.84
CA VAL A 74 5.83 12.50 2.16
C VAL A 74 5.79 11.95 3.59
N ALA A 75 5.52 12.80 4.59
CA ALA A 75 5.48 12.38 5.98
C ALA A 75 4.42 11.30 6.25
N LEU A 76 3.27 11.34 5.56
CA LEU A 76 2.23 10.34 5.71
C LEU A 76 2.67 8.98 5.15
N VAL A 77 3.24 8.97 3.93
CA VAL A 77 3.77 7.76 3.29
C VAL A 77 4.89 7.15 4.15
N ASP A 78 5.86 7.95 4.58
CA ASP A 78 6.99 7.50 5.42
C ASP A 78 6.49 6.87 6.73
N CYS A 79 5.52 7.49 7.40
CA CYS A 79 4.96 6.95 8.63
C CYS A 79 4.25 5.61 8.40
N VAL A 80 3.53 5.44 7.29
CA VAL A 80 2.84 4.18 6.97
C VAL A 80 3.85 3.07 6.66
N LEU A 81 4.88 3.36 5.87
CA LEU A 81 5.94 2.40 5.55
C LEU A 81 6.67 1.94 6.82
N GLU A 82 7.00 2.88 7.71
CA GLU A 82 7.63 2.57 9.00
C GLU A 82 6.70 1.76 9.91
N ASP A 83 5.41 2.11 9.98
CA ASP A 83 4.42 1.37 10.77
C ASP A 83 4.26 -0.09 10.28
N VAL A 84 4.28 -0.32 8.97
CA VAL A 84 4.27 -1.68 8.38
C VAL A 84 5.53 -2.44 8.80
N ARG A 85 6.71 -1.83 8.68
CA ARG A 85 8.00 -2.45 9.05
C ARG A 85 8.06 -2.79 10.54
N CYS A 86 7.71 -1.84 11.41
CA CYS A 86 7.58 -2.03 12.85
C CYS A 86 6.61 -3.17 13.20
N GLY A 87 5.53 -3.31 12.44
CA GLY A 87 4.55 -4.40 12.57
C GLY A 87 5.12 -5.79 12.24
N LEU A 88 6.12 -5.87 11.36
CA LEU A 88 6.84 -7.12 11.04
C LEU A 88 7.91 -7.46 12.07
N GLU A 89 8.54 -6.45 12.68
CA GLU A 89 9.51 -6.64 13.77
C GLU A 89 8.87 -7.21 15.05
N ASN A 90 7.58 -6.91 15.26
CA ASN A 90 6.86 -7.24 16.49
C ASN A 90 5.51 -7.96 16.21
N PRO A 91 5.52 -9.14 15.57
CA PRO A 91 4.29 -9.82 15.15
C PRO A 91 3.39 -10.20 16.33
N GLY A 92 3.97 -10.49 17.50
CA GLY A 92 3.26 -10.87 18.74
C GLY A 92 2.56 -9.74 19.48
N ALA A 93 2.63 -8.48 19.02
CA ALA A 93 2.06 -7.34 19.73
C ALA A 93 0.52 -7.24 19.66
N GLY A 94 -0.16 -8.16 18.96
CA GLY A 94 -1.64 -8.22 18.89
C GLY A 94 -2.30 -7.09 18.08
N MET A 95 -1.51 -6.28 17.36
CA MET A 95 -1.99 -5.12 16.61
C MET A 95 -2.52 -5.46 15.20
N TYR A 96 -3.23 -6.58 15.05
CA TYR A 96 -3.66 -7.12 13.74
C TYR A 96 -4.52 -6.14 12.93
N GLN A 97 -5.53 -5.53 13.57
CA GLN A 97 -6.41 -4.55 12.91
C GLN A 97 -5.65 -3.31 12.43
N LYS A 98 -4.70 -2.82 13.24
CA LYS A 98 -3.84 -1.69 12.86
C LYS A 98 -2.98 -2.07 11.66
N ARG A 99 -2.25 -3.18 11.72
CA ARG A 99 -1.37 -3.64 10.63
C ARG A 99 -2.14 -3.79 9.32
N MET A 100 -3.37 -4.27 9.40
CA MET A 100 -4.27 -4.38 8.27
C MET A 100 -4.70 -3.00 7.72
N ALA A 101 -5.02 -2.06 8.60
CA ALA A 101 -5.30 -0.70 8.21
C ALA A 101 -4.07 0.00 7.59
N ASP A 102 -2.86 -0.26 8.09
CA ASP A 102 -1.63 0.36 7.58
C ASP A 102 -1.35 -0.09 6.12
N VAL A 103 -1.42 -1.40 5.82
CA VAL A 103 -1.23 -1.88 4.44
C VAL A 103 -2.36 -1.44 3.51
N ARG A 104 -3.61 -1.40 3.99
CA ARG A 104 -4.73 -0.87 3.19
C ARG A 104 -4.52 0.61 2.89
N LEU A 105 -4.08 1.39 3.90
CA LEU A 105 -3.79 2.81 3.74
C LEU A 105 -2.69 3.01 2.69
N LEU A 106 -1.60 2.24 2.72
CA LEU A 106 -0.56 2.32 1.67
C LEU A 106 -1.13 2.14 0.26
N GLY A 107 -1.99 1.14 0.06
CA GLY A 107 -2.67 0.94 -1.22
C GLY A 107 -3.53 2.13 -1.65
N GLU A 108 -4.29 2.70 -0.71
CA GLU A 108 -5.08 3.91 -1.00
C GLU A 108 -4.20 5.15 -1.24
N LEU A 109 -3.06 5.30 -0.56
CA LEU A 109 -2.12 6.39 -0.81
C LEU A 109 -1.58 6.33 -2.24
N TYR A 110 -1.30 5.13 -2.76
CA TYR A 110 -0.98 4.92 -4.18
C TYR A 110 -2.17 5.28 -5.09
N ASN A 111 -3.40 4.87 -4.75
CA ASN A 111 -4.60 5.18 -5.53
C ASN A 111 -4.82 6.69 -5.68
N TYR A 112 -4.54 7.45 -4.62
CA TYR A 112 -4.64 8.91 -4.58
C TYR A 112 -3.34 9.64 -4.96
N MET A 113 -2.38 8.96 -5.61
CA MET A 113 -1.16 9.55 -6.18
C MET A 113 -0.24 10.24 -5.15
N LEU A 114 -0.24 9.78 -3.91
CA LEU A 114 0.69 10.27 -2.88
C LEU A 114 2.06 9.56 -2.94
N CYS A 115 2.12 8.41 -3.59
CA CYS A 115 3.35 7.71 -3.93
C CYS A 115 3.23 7.01 -5.29
N ASN A 116 4.38 6.69 -5.87
CA ASN A 116 4.50 5.84 -7.05
C ASN A 116 4.36 4.35 -6.68
N SER A 117 4.49 3.47 -7.66
CA SER A 117 4.35 2.01 -7.49
C SER A 117 5.52 1.38 -6.71
N THR A 118 6.67 2.06 -6.64
CA THR A 118 7.88 1.52 -6.03
C THR A 118 7.73 1.18 -4.54
N PRO A 119 7.27 2.07 -3.65
CA PRO A 119 7.01 1.75 -2.25
C PRO A 119 5.99 0.61 -2.06
N VAL A 120 5.03 0.46 -2.97
CA VAL A 120 4.05 -0.64 -2.94
C VAL A 120 4.74 -1.98 -3.21
N PHE A 121 5.53 -2.07 -4.28
CA PHE A 121 6.27 -3.29 -4.60
C PHE A 121 7.35 -3.61 -3.57
N GLU A 122 8.10 -2.62 -3.10
CA GLU A 122 9.06 -2.80 -2.01
C GLU A 122 8.39 -3.36 -0.76
N THR A 123 7.20 -2.86 -0.40
CA THR A 123 6.42 -3.39 0.72
C THR A 123 5.94 -4.81 0.46
N LEU A 124 5.45 -5.13 -0.74
CA LEU A 124 5.06 -6.49 -1.12
C LEU A 124 6.23 -7.48 -0.94
N TYR A 125 7.44 -7.14 -1.40
CA TYR A 125 8.64 -7.96 -1.18
C TYR A 125 9.07 -7.99 0.28
N LEU A 126 8.99 -6.87 1.00
CA LEU A 126 9.30 -6.79 2.43
C LEU A 126 8.43 -7.77 3.23
N LEU A 127 7.12 -7.82 2.94
CA LEU A 127 6.19 -8.72 3.62
C LEU A 127 6.62 -10.19 3.51
N VAL A 128 7.12 -10.63 2.36
CA VAL A 128 7.46 -12.04 2.13
C VAL A 128 8.92 -12.40 2.40
N THR A 129 9.82 -11.42 2.53
CA THR A 129 11.26 -11.66 2.74
C THR A 129 11.77 -11.26 4.13
N PHE A 130 11.09 -10.36 4.84
CA PHE A 130 11.60 -9.83 6.12
C PHE A 130 11.72 -10.92 7.20
N GLY A 131 12.89 -11.03 7.84
CA GLY A 131 13.12 -11.99 8.91
C GLY A 131 13.50 -13.40 8.44
N HIS A 132 13.73 -13.60 7.14
CA HIS A 132 14.15 -14.88 6.55
C HIS A 132 15.66 -14.99 6.35
N GLU A 133 16.47 -14.16 7.02
CA GLU A 133 17.93 -14.21 6.93
C GLU A 133 18.53 -15.45 7.60
N SER A 134 17.84 -16.03 8.59
CA SER A 134 18.20 -17.30 9.22
C SER A 134 16.96 -18.10 9.64
N PRO A 135 17.05 -19.44 9.75
CA PRO A 135 15.94 -20.27 10.21
C PRO A 135 15.41 -19.87 11.59
N GLU A 136 16.29 -19.50 12.52
CA GLU A 136 15.88 -19.11 13.89
C GLU A 136 15.10 -17.80 13.91
N LEU A 137 15.48 -16.86 13.04
CA LEU A 137 14.77 -15.59 12.91
C LEU A 137 13.41 -15.76 12.22
N ALA A 138 13.36 -16.61 11.19
CA ALA A 138 12.13 -16.95 10.48
C ALA A 138 11.12 -17.62 11.40
N GLU A 139 11.55 -18.59 12.22
CA GLU A 139 10.69 -19.24 13.21
C GLU A 139 10.11 -18.24 14.23
N ARG A 140 10.87 -17.21 14.59
CA ARG A 140 10.42 -16.19 15.56
C ARG A 140 9.47 -15.14 14.95
N LEU A 141 9.71 -14.74 13.70
CA LEU A 141 9.03 -13.60 13.06
C LEU A 141 7.98 -13.99 12.02
N ASP A 142 8.03 -15.22 11.52
CA ASP A 142 7.14 -15.75 10.50
C ASP A 142 6.97 -17.29 10.62
N PRO A 143 6.51 -17.81 11.78
CA PRO A 143 6.33 -19.25 11.99
C PRO A 143 5.53 -19.91 10.86
N PRO A 144 5.82 -21.16 10.45
CA PRO A 144 5.16 -21.80 9.30
C PRO A 144 3.62 -21.86 9.34
N ASP A 145 3.02 -21.82 10.53
CA ASP A 145 1.58 -21.82 10.79
C ASP A 145 0.96 -20.42 10.98
N ASP A 146 1.76 -19.35 10.91
CA ASP A 146 1.27 -17.97 10.84
C ASP A 146 1.06 -17.53 9.39
N PHE A 147 -0.20 -17.29 9.03
CA PHE A 147 -0.61 -16.88 7.69
C PHE A 147 -0.95 -15.38 7.61
N PHE A 148 -0.66 -14.61 8.64
CA PHE A 148 -1.06 -13.19 8.68
C PHE A 148 -0.38 -12.38 7.57
N ARG A 149 0.88 -12.70 7.20
CA ARG A 149 1.57 -12.01 6.11
C ARG A 149 0.92 -12.28 4.74
N VAL A 150 0.39 -13.48 4.51
CA VAL A 150 -0.42 -13.80 3.32
C VAL A 150 -1.63 -12.86 3.27
N ARG A 151 -2.33 -12.68 4.39
CA ARG A 151 -3.46 -11.74 4.48
C ARG A 151 -3.05 -10.28 4.24
N LEU A 152 -1.89 -9.84 4.74
CA LEU A 152 -1.36 -8.50 4.48
C LEU A 152 -1.10 -8.26 2.98
N VAL A 153 -0.50 -9.25 2.29
CA VAL A 153 -0.27 -9.19 0.84
C VAL A 153 -1.60 -9.13 0.09
N CYS A 154 -2.54 -10.04 0.39
CA CYS A 154 -3.88 -10.03 -0.22
C CYS A 154 -4.58 -8.69 -0.04
N ALA A 155 -4.53 -8.09 1.16
CA ALA A 155 -5.18 -6.80 1.41
C ALA A 155 -4.55 -5.62 0.67
N LEU A 156 -3.22 -5.59 0.52
CA LEU A 156 -2.54 -4.57 -0.27
C LEU A 156 -2.88 -4.73 -1.76
N LEU A 157 -2.84 -5.96 -2.27
CA LEU A 157 -3.20 -6.28 -3.64
C LEU A 157 -4.67 -6.01 -3.96
N ASP A 158 -5.59 -6.28 -3.04
CA ASP A 158 -7.00 -5.91 -3.18
C ASP A 158 -7.20 -4.38 -3.24
N ALA A 159 -6.36 -3.62 -2.54
CA ALA A 159 -6.46 -2.16 -2.49
C ALA A 159 -6.02 -1.48 -3.79
N CYS A 160 -4.92 -1.94 -4.39
CA CYS A 160 -4.31 -1.25 -5.54
C CYS A 160 -3.88 -2.16 -6.71
N GLY A 161 -3.94 -3.49 -6.56
CA GLY A 161 -3.41 -4.43 -7.54
C GLY A 161 -4.07 -4.35 -8.92
N GLN A 162 -5.34 -3.95 -8.98
CA GLN A 162 -6.09 -3.78 -10.24
C GLN A 162 -5.46 -2.75 -11.18
N TYR A 163 -4.64 -1.82 -10.65
CA TYR A 163 -3.94 -0.81 -11.45
C TYR A 163 -2.64 -1.34 -12.07
N PHE A 164 -2.19 -2.55 -11.73
CA PHE A 164 -0.99 -3.19 -12.27
C PHE A 164 -1.33 -4.15 -13.42
N GLY A 165 -2.18 -3.72 -14.36
CA GLY A 165 -2.69 -4.54 -15.46
C GLY A 165 -1.88 -4.48 -16.76
N GLU A 166 -1.10 -3.42 -16.95
CA GLU A 166 -0.39 -3.11 -18.20
C GLU A 166 1.07 -2.72 -17.97
N GLY A 167 1.86 -2.73 -19.04
CA GLY A 167 3.22 -2.19 -19.09
C GLY A 167 4.19 -2.78 -18.06
N ALA A 168 5.09 -1.92 -17.55
CA ALA A 168 6.12 -2.32 -16.59
C ALA A 168 5.51 -2.80 -15.26
N ALA A 169 4.42 -2.15 -14.82
CA ALA A 169 3.71 -2.52 -13.59
C ALA A 169 3.12 -3.94 -13.65
N ARG A 170 2.60 -4.36 -14.81
CA ARG A 170 2.14 -5.74 -15.02
C ARG A 170 3.27 -6.73 -14.83
N SER A 171 4.42 -6.48 -15.46
CA SER A 171 5.60 -7.35 -15.37
C SER A 171 6.12 -7.45 -13.94
N ARG A 172 6.14 -6.33 -13.19
CA ARG A 172 6.51 -6.32 -11.76
C ARG A 172 5.56 -7.12 -10.90
N LEU A 173 4.24 -7.04 -11.15
CA LEU A 173 3.26 -7.84 -10.44
C LEU A 173 3.40 -9.33 -10.79
N ASP A 174 3.55 -9.69 -12.06
CA ASP A 174 3.72 -11.09 -12.49
C ASP A 174 4.97 -11.72 -11.87
N ARG A 175 6.06 -10.93 -11.82
CA ARG A 175 7.28 -11.28 -11.10
C ARG A 175 6.99 -11.52 -9.62
N PHE A 176 6.38 -10.55 -8.93
CA PHE A 176 6.09 -10.66 -7.50
C PHE A 176 5.19 -11.86 -7.19
N LEU A 177 4.16 -12.12 -7.99
CA LEU A 177 3.25 -13.25 -7.80
C LEU A 177 3.97 -14.61 -7.88
N THR A 178 5.05 -14.72 -8.66
CA THR A 178 5.90 -15.92 -8.68
C THR A 178 6.63 -16.11 -7.34
N PHE A 179 7.22 -15.02 -6.80
CA PHE A 179 7.86 -15.04 -5.48
C PHE A 179 6.86 -15.31 -4.36
N PHE A 180 5.67 -14.72 -4.43
CA PHE A 180 4.62 -14.90 -3.43
C PHE A 180 4.11 -16.34 -3.39
N GLN A 181 4.00 -17.01 -4.55
CA GLN A 181 3.66 -18.43 -4.59
C GLN A 181 4.74 -19.30 -3.91
N ALA A 182 6.01 -19.03 -4.16
CA ALA A 182 7.11 -19.73 -3.47
C ALA A 182 7.06 -19.49 -1.95
N TYR A 183 6.74 -18.26 -1.52
CA TYR A 183 6.51 -17.94 -0.11
C TYR A 183 5.33 -18.72 0.48
N ILE A 184 4.18 -18.76 -0.18
CA ILE A 184 3.01 -19.51 0.30
C ILE A 184 3.33 -21.01 0.44
N LEU A 185 4.04 -21.58 -0.53
CA LEU A 185 4.39 -23.00 -0.54
C LEU A 185 5.50 -23.37 0.47
N SER A 186 6.19 -22.39 1.07
CA SER A 186 7.10 -22.64 2.18
C SER A 186 6.39 -22.66 3.54
N LYS A 187 5.14 -22.21 3.62
CA LYS A 187 4.30 -22.26 4.82
C LYS A 187 3.66 -23.64 4.99
N ALA A 188 3.07 -23.87 6.15
CA ALA A 188 2.20 -25.02 6.36
C ALA A 188 0.94 -24.94 5.47
N ALA A 189 0.16 -26.02 5.43
CA ALA A 189 -1.06 -26.06 4.64
C ALA A 189 -2.01 -24.90 5.03
N LEU A 190 -2.41 -24.11 4.04
CA LEU A 190 -3.26 -22.94 4.25
C LEU A 190 -4.63 -23.36 4.82
N PRO A 191 -5.13 -22.65 5.85
CA PRO A 191 -6.53 -22.70 6.24
C PRO A 191 -7.43 -22.34 5.06
N LEU A 192 -8.59 -23.00 4.95
CA LEU A 192 -9.50 -22.83 3.82
C LEU A 192 -9.92 -21.37 3.60
N ASP A 193 -10.16 -20.61 4.67
CA ASP A 193 -10.55 -19.20 4.57
C ASP A 193 -9.44 -18.35 3.94
N VAL A 194 -8.17 -18.58 4.31
CA VAL A 194 -7.03 -17.88 3.70
C VAL A 194 -6.85 -18.30 2.24
N GLU A 195 -7.04 -19.59 1.92
CA GLU A 195 -6.94 -20.08 0.55
C GLU A 195 -8.02 -19.48 -0.35
N PHE A 196 -9.26 -19.34 0.13
CA PHE A 196 -10.34 -18.68 -0.63
C PHE A 196 -10.04 -17.19 -0.87
N ASP A 197 -9.65 -16.45 0.18
CA ASP A 197 -9.27 -15.04 0.06
C ASP A 197 -8.13 -14.85 -0.96
N LEU A 198 -7.13 -15.73 -0.91
CA LEU A 198 -6.01 -15.74 -1.84
C LEU A 198 -6.47 -16.02 -3.28
N GLN A 199 -7.31 -17.04 -3.48
CA GLN A 199 -7.84 -17.40 -4.79
C GLN A 199 -8.62 -16.26 -5.43
N ASP A 200 -9.48 -15.58 -4.67
CA ASP A 200 -10.28 -14.46 -5.15
C ASP A 200 -9.38 -13.31 -5.63
N VAL A 201 -8.37 -12.92 -4.83
CA VAL A 201 -7.42 -11.87 -5.20
C VAL A 201 -6.59 -12.27 -6.43
N LEU A 202 -6.06 -13.49 -6.48
CA LEU A 202 -5.28 -13.95 -7.63
C LEU A 202 -6.12 -14.04 -8.90
N HIS A 203 -7.36 -14.52 -8.81
CA HIS A 203 -8.26 -14.63 -9.95
C HIS A 203 -8.69 -13.25 -10.46
N ALA A 204 -8.97 -12.30 -9.57
CA ALA A 204 -9.32 -10.93 -9.94
C ALA A 204 -8.16 -10.23 -10.68
N LEU A 205 -6.93 -10.43 -10.23
CA LEU A 205 -5.76 -9.76 -10.80
C LEU A 205 -5.21 -10.46 -12.04
N ARG A 206 -5.17 -11.79 -12.02
CA ARG A 206 -4.58 -12.65 -13.05
C ARG A 206 -5.37 -13.96 -13.21
N PRO A 207 -6.51 -13.93 -13.93
CA PRO A 207 -7.34 -15.12 -14.15
C PRO A 207 -6.60 -16.30 -14.78
N SER A 208 -5.55 -16.04 -15.56
CA SER A 208 -4.71 -17.04 -16.24
C SER A 208 -3.37 -17.29 -15.55
N LEU A 209 -3.23 -16.92 -14.26
CA LEU A 209 -2.01 -17.18 -13.51
C LEU A 209 -1.77 -18.68 -13.39
N LYS A 210 -0.56 -19.13 -13.75
CA LYS A 210 -0.12 -20.50 -13.45
C LYS A 210 0.07 -20.63 -11.94
N ARG A 211 -0.66 -21.56 -11.31
CA ARG A 211 -0.42 -21.96 -9.93
C ARG A 211 0.60 -23.10 -9.87
N TYR A 212 1.56 -22.99 -8.96
CA TYR A 212 2.50 -24.06 -8.66
C TYR A 212 1.94 -24.98 -7.59
N ASP A 213 2.18 -26.30 -7.74
CA ASP A 213 1.70 -27.30 -6.79
C ASP A 213 2.73 -27.63 -5.70
N THR A 214 4.01 -27.36 -5.95
CA THR A 214 5.11 -27.70 -5.03
C THR A 214 6.08 -26.55 -4.85
N TYR A 215 6.68 -26.48 -3.66
CA TYR A 215 7.71 -25.48 -3.33
C TYR A 215 8.87 -25.51 -4.32
N ASP A 216 9.35 -26.70 -4.69
CA ASP A 216 10.48 -26.87 -5.62
C ASP A 216 10.18 -26.28 -7.01
N GLU A 217 8.95 -26.45 -7.52
CA GLU A 217 8.55 -25.90 -8.81
C GLU A 217 8.50 -24.35 -8.76
N ALA A 218 7.93 -23.80 -7.69
CA ALA A 218 7.87 -22.35 -7.51
C ALA A 218 9.27 -21.74 -7.30
N LEU A 219 10.13 -22.41 -6.54
CA LEU A 219 11.51 -21.99 -6.30
C LEU A 219 12.33 -22.03 -7.59
N ALA A 220 12.19 -23.07 -8.42
CA ALA A 220 12.85 -23.13 -9.72
C ALA A 220 12.41 -21.97 -10.63
N ALA A 221 11.12 -21.62 -10.64
CA ALA A 221 10.63 -20.47 -11.40
C ALA A 221 11.21 -19.13 -10.90
N VAL A 222 11.33 -18.95 -9.58
CA VAL A 222 12.00 -17.79 -8.97
C VAL A 222 13.47 -17.72 -9.40
N GLN A 223 14.19 -18.84 -9.36
CA GLN A 223 15.60 -18.91 -9.76
C GLN A 223 15.78 -18.59 -11.25
N ASP A 224 14.90 -19.08 -12.12
CA ASP A 224 14.89 -18.78 -13.55
C ASP A 224 14.72 -17.28 -13.82
N ILE A 225 13.82 -16.61 -13.08
CA ILE A 225 13.64 -15.16 -13.17
C ILE A 225 14.94 -14.45 -12.80
N ILE A 226 15.51 -14.76 -11.63
CA ILE A 226 16.74 -14.12 -11.15
C ILE A 226 17.91 -14.35 -12.12
N ALA A 227 18.04 -15.57 -12.65
CA ALA A 227 19.11 -15.89 -13.61
C ALA A 227 18.99 -15.09 -14.91
N ARG A 228 17.77 -14.91 -15.44
CA ARG A 228 17.52 -14.07 -16.62
C ARG A 228 17.85 -12.60 -16.35
N GLU A 229 17.48 -12.09 -15.18
CA GLU A 229 17.76 -10.72 -14.77
C GLU A 229 19.26 -10.46 -14.66
N VAL A 230 20.00 -11.35 -14.00
CA VAL A 230 21.46 -11.26 -13.90
C VAL A 230 22.12 -11.34 -15.27
N ALA A 231 21.63 -12.21 -16.16
CA ALA A 231 22.16 -12.32 -17.53
C ALA A 231 21.89 -11.06 -18.38
N GLN A 232 20.74 -10.42 -18.21
CA GLN A 232 20.34 -9.25 -19.00
C GLN A 232 20.89 -7.94 -18.45
N PHE A 233 20.97 -7.79 -17.13
CA PHE A 233 21.23 -6.52 -16.45
C PHE A 233 22.46 -6.54 -15.53
N GLY A 234 23.12 -7.69 -15.35
CA GLY A 234 24.27 -7.84 -14.46
C GLY A 234 23.92 -7.90 -12.97
N ALA A 235 22.66 -7.70 -12.59
CA ALA A 235 22.14 -7.79 -11.24
C ALA A 235 20.64 -8.18 -11.26
N PRO A 236 20.08 -8.72 -10.15
CA PRO A 236 18.64 -8.91 -10.00
C PRO A 236 17.90 -7.56 -10.09
N LEU A 237 16.67 -7.56 -10.63
CA LEU A 237 15.93 -6.37 -11.10
C LEU A 237 15.44 -5.38 -10.02
N GLY A 238 16.09 -5.33 -8.86
CA GLY A 238 15.77 -4.38 -7.79
C GLY A 238 16.13 -2.92 -8.09
N THR A 239 16.67 -2.59 -9.27
CA THR A 239 17.30 -1.27 -9.52
C THR A 239 16.98 -0.62 -10.88
N ILE A 240 16.14 -1.20 -11.75
CA ILE A 240 16.10 -0.79 -13.18
C ILE A 240 14.71 -0.32 -13.67
N GLY A 241 13.77 -0.04 -12.75
CA GLY A 241 12.41 0.37 -13.13
C GLY A 241 12.16 1.88 -13.33
N GLU A 242 13.06 2.76 -12.86
CA GLU A 242 12.71 4.17 -12.60
C GLU A 242 12.28 4.97 -13.85
N GLU A 243 12.80 4.68 -15.04
CA GLU A 243 12.50 5.46 -16.26
C GLU A 243 11.19 5.03 -16.95
N GLU A 244 10.84 3.75 -16.95
CA GLU A 244 9.54 3.26 -17.49
C GLU A 244 8.38 3.54 -16.51
N GLU A 245 8.69 3.65 -15.22
CA GLU A 245 7.74 3.97 -14.14
C GLU A 245 7.05 5.33 -14.34
N GLU A 246 7.78 6.38 -14.73
CA GLU A 246 7.20 7.73 -14.85
C GLU A 246 6.15 7.86 -15.97
N GLU A 247 6.33 7.17 -17.10
CA GLU A 247 5.40 7.28 -18.24
C GLU A 247 4.12 6.46 -18.02
N ASP A 248 4.23 5.23 -17.52
CA ASP A 248 3.08 4.38 -17.21
C ASP A 248 2.26 4.92 -16.03
N GLU A 249 2.91 5.53 -15.03
CA GLU A 249 2.20 6.14 -13.91
C GLU A 249 1.46 7.42 -14.28
N ARG A 250 2.01 8.26 -15.17
CA ARG A 250 1.29 9.42 -15.73
C ARG A 250 0.07 9.01 -16.53
N ARG A 251 0.12 7.85 -17.21
CA ARG A 251 -1.03 7.26 -17.92
C ARG A 251 -2.06 6.67 -16.95
N GLY A 252 -1.61 5.92 -15.95
CA GLY A 252 -2.46 5.35 -14.89
C GLY A 252 -3.11 6.41 -13.99
N ALA A 253 -2.45 7.56 -13.77
CA ALA A 253 -3.00 8.68 -13.02
C ALA A 253 -4.26 9.26 -13.69
N ARG A 254 -4.30 9.31 -15.03
CA ARG A 254 -5.48 9.79 -15.79
C ARG A 254 -6.67 8.83 -15.70
N SER A 255 -6.42 7.53 -15.58
CA SER A 255 -7.47 6.51 -15.39
C SER A 255 -8.02 6.51 -13.96
N ARG A 256 -7.14 6.70 -12.96
CA ARG A 256 -7.50 6.82 -11.53
C ARG A 256 -8.27 8.11 -11.19
N HIS A 257 -8.14 9.16 -12.02
CA HIS A 257 -8.75 10.47 -11.79
C HIS A 257 -10.26 10.56 -12.06
N CYS A 258 -10.93 9.49 -12.51
CA CYS A 258 -12.36 9.55 -12.86
C CYS A 258 -13.31 9.67 -11.64
N GLY A 259 -12.80 9.65 -10.41
CA GLY A 259 -13.57 9.85 -9.17
C GLY A 259 -13.13 11.02 -8.27
N SER A 260 -12.07 11.75 -8.62
CA SER A 260 -11.50 12.78 -7.74
C SER A 260 -11.88 14.19 -8.19
N LEU A 261 -12.54 14.92 -7.29
CA LEU A 261 -12.83 16.36 -7.32
C LEU A 261 -11.95 17.14 -8.30
N SER A 262 -12.55 17.62 -9.39
CA SER A 262 -11.94 18.64 -10.24
C SER A 262 -11.82 19.93 -9.41
N VAL A 263 -10.71 20.12 -8.72
CA VAL A 263 -10.34 21.45 -8.24
C VAL A 263 -9.77 22.18 -9.44
N GLY A 264 -10.69 22.68 -10.27
CA GLY A 264 -10.36 23.50 -11.42
C GLY A 264 -9.64 24.76 -10.96
N THR A 265 -8.38 24.88 -11.36
CA THR A 265 -7.60 26.12 -11.31
C THR A 265 -8.18 27.09 -12.33
N THR A 266 -9.35 27.67 -12.06
CA THR A 266 -9.88 28.88 -12.73
C THR A 266 -11.21 29.25 -12.08
N GLY A 267 -11.44 30.55 -11.90
CA GLY A 267 -12.64 31.06 -11.26
C GLY A 267 -13.95 30.59 -11.91
N LEU A 268 -15.03 30.64 -11.12
CA LEU A 268 -16.45 30.69 -11.48
C LEU A 268 -16.83 30.29 -12.92
N VAL A 269 -17.76 29.34 -13.09
CA VAL A 269 -19.15 29.61 -13.54
C VAL A 269 -20.01 28.37 -13.26
N ILE A 270 -21.19 28.63 -12.69
CA ILE A 270 -22.33 27.71 -12.53
C ILE A 270 -23.00 27.57 -13.90
N LEU A 271 -23.15 26.35 -14.38
CA LEU A 271 -24.38 25.79 -14.99
C LEU A 271 -24.26 24.26 -15.02
#